data_AF-A0A6A3AFH2-F1
#
_entry.id   AF-A0A6A3AFH2-F1
#
_cell.length_a   1.000
_cell.length_b   1.000
_cell.length_c   1.000
_cell.angle_alpha   90.00
_cell.angle_beta   90.00
_cell.angle_gamma   90.00
#
_symmetry.space_group_name_H-M   'P 1'
#
loop_
_entity.id
_entity.type
_entity.pdbx_description
1 polymer ?
#
loop_
_entity_poly.entity_id
_entity_poly.type
_entity_poly.pdbx_seq_one_letter_code
_entity_poly.pdbx_strand_id
1 'polypeptide(L)' 'MATEYLPPPLDATAEPPDLFDGTTRLYMTYTCPFAQRVWIARNYKVV' A
#
# COMPACT_ATOMS: atom_id res chain seq x y z
N MET A 1 12.43 -0.28 -16.92
CA MET A 1 11.47 -0.82 -15.94
C MET A 1 11.62 0.01 -14.69
N ALA A 2 10.60 0.78 -14.30
CA ALA A 2 10.68 1.57 -13.07
C ALA A 2 10.57 0.64 -11.87
N THR A 3 11.57 0.67 -10.98
CA THR A 3 11.54 -0.10 -9.73
C THR A 3 10.53 0.54 -8.79
N GLU A 4 9.44 -0.15 -8.45
CA GLU A 4 8.49 0.32 -7.44
C GLU A 4 9.17 0.25 -6.07
N TYR A 5 9.09 1.32 -5.28
CA TYR A 5 9.53 1.32 -3.90
C TYR A 5 8.44 0.69 -3.02
N LEU A 6 8.74 -0.45 -2.40
CA LEU A 6 7.86 -1.10 -1.44
C LEU A 6 8.29 -0.71 -0.02
N PRO A 7 7.47 0.03 0.74
CA PRO A 7 7.76 0.30 2.15
C PRO A 7 7.75 -1.00 2.97
N PRO A 8 8.47 -1.04 4.11
CA PRO A 8 8.37 -2.16 5.02
C PRO A 8 6.94 -2.29 5.59
N PRO A 9 6.44 -3.52 5.82
CA PRO A 9 5.15 -3.72 6.46
C PRO A 9 5.17 -3.20 7.90
N LEU A 10 4.04 -2.65 8.35
CA LEU A 10 3.85 -2.20 9.73
C LEU A 10 3.71 -3.42 10.66
N ASP A 11 4.45 -3.42 11.77
CA ASP A 11 4.32 -4.41 12.84
C ASP A 11 3.44 -3.90 14.00
N ALA A 12 3.31 -4.69 15.06
CA ALA A 12 2.49 -4.33 16.23
C ALA A 12 3.04 -3.15 17.07
N THR A 13 4.29 -2.73 16.82
CA THR A 13 4.95 -1.63 17.52
C THR A 13 5.04 -0.35 16.68
N ALA A 14 4.58 -0.40 15.43
CA ALA A 14 4.62 0.73 14.52
C ALA A 14 3.73 1.89 14.99
N GLU A 15 4.19 3.12 14.79
CA GLU A 15 3.39 4.31 15.02
C GLU A 15 2.19 4.35 14.05
N PRO A 16 1.00 4.70 14.53
CA PRO A 16 -0.19 4.75 13.69
C PRO A 16 -0.08 5.92 12.68
N PRO A 17 -0.39 5.69 11.40
CA PRO A 17 -0.42 6.77 10.42
C PRO A 17 -1.59 7.72 10.65
N ASP A 18 -1.43 8.98 10.25
CA ASP A 18 -2.49 9.98 10.34
C ASP A 18 -3.75 9.57 9.56
N LEU A 19 -4.90 9.72 10.21
CA LEU A 19 -6.21 9.43 9.64
C LEU A 19 -6.83 10.72 9.09
N PHE A 20 -7.33 10.67 7.85
CA PHE A 20 -8.05 11.76 7.17
C PHE A 20 -7.27 13.08 6.99
N ASP A 21 -5.96 13.00 6.76
CA ASP A 21 -5.08 14.13 6.43
C ASP A 21 -5.16 14.60 4.96
N GLY A 22 -6.11 14.09 4.19
CA GLY A 22 -6.23 14.33 2.74
C GLY A 22 -5.37 13.39 1.88
N THR A 23 -4.55 12.52 2.46
CA THR A 23 -3.75 11.53 1.73
C THR A 23 -4.54 10.23 1.54
N THR A 24 -4.69 9.78 0.29
CA THR A 24 -5.27 8.45 -0.01
C THR A 24 -4.24 7.36 0.24
N ARG A 25 -4.49 6.50 1.24
CA ARG A 25 -3.63 5.35 1.60
C ARG A 25 -4.30 4.01 1.26
N LEU A 26 -3.52 3.06 0.73
CA LEU A 26 -3.94 1.66 0.53
C LEU A 26 -3.37 0.80 1.66
N TYR A 27 -4.22 0.40 2.61
CA TYR A 27 -3.85 -0.52 3.68
C TYR A 27 -3.97 -1.96 3.19
N MET A 28 -2.84 -2.69 3.15
CA MET A 28 -2.82 -4.06 2.68
C MET A 28 -1.64 -4.87 3.26
N THR A 29 -1.74 -6.19 3.11
CA THR A 29 -0.61 -7.11 3.31
C THR A 29 -0.09 -7.58 1.95
N TYR A 30 1.23 -7.62 1.78
CA TYR A 30 1.87 -8.02 0.51
C TYR A 30 1.54 -9.45 0.07
N THR A 31 1.21 -10.34 1.01
CA THR A 31 0.91 -11.75 0.74
C THR A 31 -0.57 -12.03 0.43
N CYS A 32 -1.46 -11.05 0.59
CA CYS A 32 -2.90 -11.27 0.46
C CYS A 32 -3.35 -11.26 -1.01
N PRO A 33 -3.93 -12.34 -1.55
CA PRO A 33 -4.34 -12.41 -2.95
C PRO A 33 -5.52 -11.49 -3.28
N PHE A 34 -6.35 -11.13 -2.29
CA PHE A 34 -7.43 -10.17 -2.48
C PHE A 34 -6.90 -8.74 -2.61
N ALA A 35 -5.97 -8.36 -1.74
CA ALA A 35 -5.37 -7.03 -1.77
C ALA A 35 -4.46 -6.83 -2.99
N GLN A 36 -3.82 -7.89 -3.47
CA GLN A 36 -3.00 -7.87 -4.68
C GLN A 36 -3.80 -7.39 -5.92
N ARG A 37 -5.10 -7.70 -6.01
CA ARG A 37 -5.95 -7.25 -7.13
C ARG A 37 -6.05 -5.73 -7.18
N VAL A 38 -6.26 -5.09 -6.02
CA VAL A 38 -6.35 -3.62 -5.90
C VAL A 38 -4.99 -2.98 -6.17
N TRP A 39 -3.91 -3.61 -5.69
CA TRP A 39 -2.54 -3.13 -5.94
C TRP A 39 -2.18 -3.16 -7.43
N ILE A 40 -2.48 -4.26 -8.14
CA ILE A 40 -2.29 -4.34 -9.61
C ILE A 40 -3.11 -3.25 -10.31
N ALA A 41 -4.37 -3.06 -9.92
CA ALA A 41 -5.23 -2.04 -10.51
C ALA A 41 -4.69 -0.61 -10.27
N ARG A 42 -4.16 -0.33 -9.07
CA ARG A 42 -3.46 0.93 -8.76
C ARG A 42 -2.28 1.11 -9.70
N ASN A 43 -1.39 0.13 -9.79
CA ASN A 43 -0.17 0.24 -10.58
C ASN A 43 -0.46 0.39 -12.08
N TYR A 44 -1.51 -0.24 -12.59
CA TYR A 44 -1.90 -0.10 -14.00
C TYR A 44 -2.51 1.27 -14.35
N LYS A 45 -3.20 1.92 -13.39
CA LYS A 45 -3.89 3.21 -13.61
C LYS A 45 -3.11 4.44 -13.18
N VAL A 46 -2.17 4.28 -12.24
CA VAL A 46 -1.40 5.36 -11.62
C VAL A 46 0.01 5.47 -12.24
N VAL A 47 0.37 4.55 -13.14
CA VAL A 47 1.49 4.71 -14.09
C VAL A 47 1.00 5.39 -15.36
#